data_AF-A0A3N5U6J9-F1
#
_entry.id   AF-A0A3N5U6J9-F1
#
_cell.length_a   1.000
_cell.length_b   1.000
_cell.length_c   1.000
_cell.angle_alpha   90.00
_cell.angle_beta   90.00
_cell.angle_gamma   90.00
#
_symmetry.space_group_name_H-M   'P 1'
#
loop_
_entity.id
_entity.type
_entity.pdbx_description
1 polymer ?
#
loop_
_entity_poly.entity_id
_entity_poly.type
_entity_poly.pdbx_seq_one_letter_code
_entity_poly.pdbx_strand_id
1 'polypeptide(L)' 'MSGSWDCRKTVTVGNGRNDALMLKEAVLGIAVVQEEGGAVETLVCADIATHSILDALDLLLHPLRLTATLRS' A
#
# COMPACT_ATOMS: atom_id res chain seq x y z
N MET A 1 1.52 24.86 7.88
CA MET A 1 0.50 23.81 7.99
C MET A 1 1.08 22.67 8.82
N SER A 2 0.78 22.60 10.12
CA SER A 2 1.15 21.44 10.95
C SER A 2 -0.05 20.47 10.99
N GLY A 3 -0.16 19.63 9.96
CA GLY A 3 -1.14 18.54 9.95
C GLY A 3 -0.45 17.25 10.36
N SER A 4 -0.71 16.76 11.57
CA SER A 4 -0.45 15.35 11.88
C SER A 4 -1.49 14.49 11.17
N TRP A 5 -1.05 13.60 10.28
CA TRP A 5 -1.94 12.69 9.55
C TRP A 5 -2.34 11.52 10.46
N ASP A 6 -3.65 11.24 10.58
CA ASP A 6 -4.17 10.07 11.33
C ASP A 6 -4.00 8.82 10.47
N CYS A 7 -3.18 7.87 10.92
CA CYS A 7 -2.88 6.64 10.18
C CYS A 7 -4.13 5.81 9.85
N ARG A 8 -5.21 5.95 10.65
CA ARG A 8 -6.50 5.29 10.41
C ARG A 8 -7.28 5.87 9.22
N LYS A 9 -6.75 6.91 8.59
CA LYS A 9 -7.34 7.57 7.40
C LYS A 9 -6.31 7.73 6.27
N THR A 10 -5.21 6.99 6.31
CA THR A 10 -4.16 7.09 5.29
C THR A 10 -4.00 5.78 4.55
N VAL A 11 -3.90 5.87 3.23
CA VAL A 11 -3.35 4.81 2.39
C VAL A 11 -1.90 5.13 2.14
N THR A 12 -1.04 4.12 2.20
CA THR A 12 0.40 4.28 1.94
C THR A 12 0.84 3.31 0.88
N VAL A 13 1.68 3.79 -0.03
CA VAL A 13 2.20 3.01 -1.15
C VAL A 13 3.72 3.05 -1.14
N GLY A 14 4.37 1.90 -1.27
CA GLY A 14 5.83 1.80 -1.16
C GLY A 14 6.40 0.54 -1.79
N ASN A 15 7.72 0.52 -1.97
CA ASN A 15 8.46 -0.61 -2.54
C ASN A 15 9.70 -0.92 -1.69
N GLY A 16 10.35 0.14 -1.20
CA GLY A 16 11.63 0.06 -0.52
C GLY A 16 11.48 -0.33 0.94
N ARG A 17 12.56 -0.85 1.52
CA ARG A 17 12.61 -1.30 2.92
C ARG A 17 12.16 -0.23 3.92
N ASN A 18 12.47 1.04 3.64
CA ASN A 18 12.11 2.16 4.51
C ASN A 18 10.60 2.41 4.56
N ASP A 19 9.86 1.90 3.57
CA ASP A 19 8.41 2.08 3.49
C ASP A 19 7.67 1.07 4.38
N ALA A 20 8.32 -0.04 4.78
CA ALA A 20 7.67 -1.15 5.47
C ALA A 20 6.91 -0.72 6.74
N LEU A 21 7.50 0.14 7.57
CA LEU A 21 6.83 0.66 8.77
C LEU A 21 5.64 1.55 8.41
N MET A 22 5.76 2.37 7.38
CA MET A 22 4.68 3.23 6.93
C MET A 22 3.49 2.39 6.42
N LEU A 23 3.77 1.34 5.65
CA LEU A 23 2.77 0.39 5.15
C LEU A 23 2.06 -0.36 6.27
N LYS A 24 2.81 -0.79 7.29
CA LYS A 24 2.27 -1.51 8.44
C LYS A 24 1.32 -0.67 9.30
N GLU A 25 1.59 0.64 9.43
CA GLU A 25 0.82 1.52 10.31
C GLU A 25 -0.42 2.13 9.64
N ALA A 26 -0.47 2.16 8.31
CA ALA A 26 -1.58 2.70 7.55
C ALA A 26 -2.84 1.83 7.67
N VAL A 27 -4.03 2.43 7.44
CA VAL A 27 -5.28 1.65 7.34
C VAL A 27 -5.30 0.74 6.10
N LEU A 28 -4.47 1.06 5.10
CA LEU A 28 -4.24 0.27 3.91
C LEU A 28 -2.81 0.49 3.42
N GLY A 29 -1.99 -0.54 3.48
CA GLY A 29 -0.64 -0.60 2.94
C GLY A 29 -0.62 -1.31 1.57
N ILE A 30 -0.11 -0.65 0.54
CA ILE A 30 0.03 -1.23 -0.80
C ILE A 30 1.52 -1.29 -1.17
N ALA A 31 2.04 -2.49 -1.37
CA ALA A 31 3.35 -2.66 -1.98
C ALA A 31 3.24 -2.53 -3.50
N VAL A 32 4.13 -1.76 -4.14
CA VAL A 32 4.27 -1.75 -5.60
C VAL A 32 5.55 -2.52 -5.93
N VAL A 33 5.48 -3.55 -6.76
CA VAL A 33 6.62 -4.35 -7.21
C VAL A 33 6.90 -4.03 -8.67
N GLN A 34 8.02 -3.35 -8.91
CA GLN A 34 8.47 -2.96 -10.24
C GLN A 34 9.56 -3.94 -10.73
N GLU A 35 10.19 -3.64 -11.86
CA GLU A 35 11.19 -4.52 -12.50
C GLU A 35 12.42 -4.79 -11.62
N GLU A 36 12.77 -3.85 -10.74
CA GLU A 36 13.84 -4.01 -9.75
C GLU A 36 13.48 -4.98 -8.61
N GLY A 37 12.24 -5.45 -8.57
CA GLY A 37 11.67 -6.20 -7.45
C GLY A 37 11.13 -5.28 -6.36
N GLY A 38 10.92 -5.83 -5.16
CA GLY A 38 10.49 -5.07 -3.99
C GLY A 38 11.12 -5.65 -2.73
N ALA A 39 11.31 -4.81 -1.70
CA ALA A 39 11.86 -5.29 -0.45
C ALA A 39 10.89 -6.30 0.19
N VAL A 40 11.41 -7.49 0.52
CA VAL A 40 10.59 -8.57 1.12
C VAL A 40 9.89 -8.09 2.40
N GLU A 41 10.57 -7.28 3.20
CA GLU A 41 10.01 -6.68 4.41
C GLU A 41 8.77 -5.81 4.10
N THR A 42 8.84 -5.01 3.03
CA THR A 42 7.74 -4.16 2.56
C THR A 42 6.57 -4.99 2.06
N LEU A 43 6.84 -6.08 1.33
CA LEU A 43 5.80 -7.00 0.85
C LEU A 43 5.07 -7.72 1.98
N VAL A 44 5.80 -8.13 3.02
CA VAL A 44 5.22 -8.79 4.20
C VAL A 44 4.39 -7.81 5.04
N CYS A 45 4.75 -6.52 5.06
CA CYS A 45 3.99 -5.49 5.77
C CYS A 45 2.79 -4.93 4.99
N ALA A 46 2.64 -5.25 3.71
CA ALA A 46 1.55 -4.75 2.87
C ALA A 46 0.28 -5.60 2.98
N ASP A 47 -0.87 -4.99 2.77
CA ASP A 47 -2.16 -5.67 2.60
C ASP A 47 -2.36 -6.16 1.16
N ILE A 48 -1.86 -5.40 0.19
CA ILE A 48 -1.97 -5.68 -1.25
C ILE A 48 -0.61 -5.44 -1.92
N ALA A 49 -0.28 -6.24 -2.93
CA ALA A 49 0.83 -5.98 -3.85
C ALA A 49 0.31 -5.69 -5.26
N THR A 50 0.84 -4.65 -5.91
CA THR A 50 0.52 -4.27 -7.31
C THR A 50 1.80 -4.14 -8.14
N HIS A 51 1.69 -4.02 -9.46
CA HIS A 51 2.85 -3.93 -10.35
C HIS A 51 3.27 -2.47 -10.64
N SER A 52 2.34 -1.52 -10.47
CA SER A 52 2.62 -0.11 -10.66
C SER A 52 1.85 0.76 -9.66
N ILE A 53 2.28 2.02 -9.53
CA ILE A 53 1.53 3.03 -8.79
C ILE A 53 0.15 3.30 -9.41
N LEU A 54 0.01 3.13 -10.73
CA LEU A 54 -1.26 3.30 -11.41
C LEU A 54 -2.26 2.23 -10.97
N ASP A 55 -1.83 0.97 -10.89
CA ASP A 55 -2.67 -0.12 -10.40
C ASP A 55 -3.11 0.11 -8.94
N ALA A 56 -2.18 0.58 -8.10
CA ALA A 56 -2.47 0.91 -6.71
C ALA A 56 -3.53 2.02 -6.59
N LEU A 57 -3.40 3.09 -7.36
CA LEU A 57 -4.38 4.17 -7.38
C LEU A 57 -5.72 3.73 -8.00
N ASP A 58 -5.69 2.87 -9.02
CA ASP A 58 -6.91 2.38 -9.67
C ASP A 58 -7.77 1.53 -8.72
N LEU A 59 -7.15 0.81 -7.78
CA LEU A 59 -7.86 0.11 -6.69
C LEU A 59 -8.60 1.09 -5.77
N LEU A 60 -8.05 2.28 -5.52
CA LEU A 60 -8.69 3.31 -4.69
C LEU A 60 -9.87 3.97 -5.44
N LEU A 61 -9.77 4.08 -6.76
CA LEU A 61 -10.86 4.58 -7.61
C LEU A 61 -11.99 3.57 -7.80
N HIS A 62 -11.71 2.27 -7.63
CA HIS A 62 -12.68 1.18 -7.81
C HIS A 62 -12.82 0.32 -6.53
N PRO A 63 -13.50 0.83 -5.48
CA PRO A 63 -13.53 0.19 -4.15
C PRO A 63 -14.03 -1.26 -4.14
N LEU A 64 -14.88 -1.65 -5.08
CA LEU A 64 -15.35 -3.03 -5.19
C LEU A 64 -14.22 -4.02 -5.53
N ARG A 65 -13.23 -3.59 -6.33
CA ARG A 65 -12.04 -4.40 -6.64
C ARG A 65 -11.16 -4.55 -5.41
N LEU A 66 -10.99 -3.47 -4.64
CA LEU A 66 -10.24 -3.46 -3.39
C LEU A 66 -10.83 -4.44 -2.37
N THR A 67 -12.15 -4.37 -2.13
CA THR A 67 -12.84 -5.29 -1.22
C THR A 67 -12.77 -6.74 -1.70
N ALA A 68 -12.81 -6.98 -3.02
CA ALA A 68 -12.70 -8.31 -3.58
C ALA A 68 -11.32 -8.96 -3.34
N THR A 69 -10.26 -8.15 -3.28
CA THR A 69 -8.89 -8.60 -2.98
C THR A 69 -8.68 -8.88 -1.49
N LEU A 70 -9.29 -8.09 -0.59
CA LEU A 70 -9.04 -8.16 0.85
C LEU A 70 -9.97 -9.10 1.63
N ARG A 71 -11.03 -9.62 1.00
CA ARG A 71 -11.94 -10.57 1.65
C ARG A 71 -11.29 -11.96 1.79
N SER A 72 -11.54 -12.61 2.92
CA SER A 72 -11.22 -14.03 3.20
C SER A 72 -12.40 -14.94 2.96
#